data_AF-A0AAU6WWA9-F1
#
_entry.id   AF-A0AAU6WWA9-F1
#
_cell.length_a   1.000
_cell.length_b   1.000
_cell.length_c   1.000
_cell.angle_alpha   90.00
_cell.angle_beta   90.00
_cell.angle_gamma   90.00
#
_symmetry.space_group_name_H-M   'P 1'
#
loop_
_entity.id
_entity.type
_entity.pdbx_description
1 polymer ?
#
loop_
_entity_poly.entity_id
_entity_poly.type
_entity_poly.pdbx_seq_one_letter_code
_entity_poly.pdbx_strand_id
1 'polypeptide(L)'
;MAQINKDIKSYLSNLNYSEIMSVNSNGAKIKFLSAEEKNGVLDDLLLSIDNGGEENILIKLDGKLSMNDINKIINSTETNINPVTNSRNNTISENTSSYLNGENRNVGEFSGIQVSTGVNLVYKQENPTSVKVIADADKLQYIITKVEGGILKVYVDNKGQKNLKFKNISVNVSSPRMDNIKASSGALFTAISPVQENNLSIDASSGAMVKGMFDVSNNAKIEASSGTSIKVGVNAKNVTVKGSSGSDTNIEGEARSAAFDISSGAVCKGENFSADHVEAESTSGASLSVSASRTLKAKASSGGLIKYRGNPEITADISKMSGGTLKPIN
;
A
#
# COMPACT_ATOMS: atom_id res chain seq x y z
N MET A 1 -27.09 -20.12 44.56
CA MET A 1 -26.40 -19.29 43.55
C MET A 1 -27.30 -18.26 42.87
N ALA A 2 -28.43 -18.64 42.26
CA ALA A 2 -29.34 -17.71 41.55
C ALA A 2 -29.69 -16.39 42.30
N GLN A 3 -29.82 -16.43 43.63
CA GLN A 3 -30.07 -15.24 44.45
C GLN A 3 -28.95 -14.18 44.33
N ILE A 4 -27.68 -14.61 44.36
CA ILE A 4 -26.50 -13.71 44.33
C ILE A 4 -26.46 -12.92 43.01
N ASN A 5 -26.76 -13.55 41.88
CA ASN A 5 -26.83 -12.84 40.59
C ASN A 5 -27.98 -11.83 40.52
N LYS A 6 -29.11 -12.10 41.20
CA LYS A 6 -30.22 -11.17 41.30
C LYS A 6 -29.86 -9.98 42.20
N ASP A 7 -29.19 -10.24 43.32
CA ASP A 7 -28.74 -9.21 44.25
C ASP A 7 -27.65 -8.33 43.61
N ILE A 8 -26.67 -8.91 42.90
CA ILE A 8 -25.67 -8.18 42.11
C ILE A 8 -26.35 -7.29 41.05
N LYS A 9 -27.30 -7.82 40.26
CA LYS A 9 -28.04 -7.00 39.28
C LYS A 9 -28.82 -5.86 39.96
N SER A 10 -29.32 -6.05 41.19
CA SER A 10 -29.97 -5.00 41.99
C SER A 10 -28.99 -3.95 42.53
N TYR A 11 -27.80 -4.33 42.98
CA TYR A 11 -26.77 -3.38 43.41
C TYR A 11 -26.24 -2.57 42.24
N LEU A 12 -26.05 -3.19 41.07
CA LEU A 12 -25.62 -2.51 39.86
C LEU A 12 -26.64 -1.47 39.37
N SER A 13 -27.95 -1.73 39.49
CA SER A 13 -28.98 -0.73 39.17
C SER A 13 -29.04 0.43 40.18
N ASN A 14 -28.43 0.30 41.36
CA ASN A 14 -28.30 1.38 42.35
C ASN A 14 -26.99 2.17 42.20
N LEU A 15 -26.07 1.72 41.35
CA LEU A 15 -24.88 2.46 40.96
C LEU A 15 -25.21 3.23 39.67
N ASN A 16 -24.83 4.51 39.59
CA ASN A 16 -25.17 5.39 38.46
C ASN A 16 -24.33 5.10 37.20
N TYR A 17 -24.34 3.87 36.70
CA TYR A 17 -23.57 3.45 35.53
C TYR A 17 -24.48 3.36 34.29
N SER A 18 -24.17 4.14 33.25
CA SER A 18 -24.82 4.04 31.94
C SER A 18 -24.14 2.99 31.07
N GLU A 19 -24.92 2.18 30.34
CA GLU A 19 -24.39 1.27 29.31
C GLU A 19 -23.95 2.09 28.09
N ILE A 20 -22.65 2.12 27.83
CA ILE A 20 -22.04 2.84 26.70
C ILE A 20 -22.09 1.98 25.44
N MET A 21 -21.82 0.67 25.58
CA MET A 21 -21.87 -0.29 24.48
C MET A 21 -22.00 -1.74 24.95
N SER A 22 -22.54 -2.57 24.06
CA SER A 22 -22.67 -4.03 24.21
C SER A 22 -21.98 -4.73 23.03
N VAL A 23 -21.22 -5.80 23.29
CA VAL A 23 -20.61 -6.68 22.28
C VAL A 23 -20.99 -8.13 22.59
N ASN A 24 -21.38 -8.90 21.58
CA ASN A 24 -21.60 -10.34 21.72
C ASN A 24 -20.37 -11.08 21.16
N SER A 25 -19.78 -12.00 21.93
CA SER A 25 -18.64 -12.81 21.50
C SER A 25 -18.80 -14.25 21.98
N ASN A 26 -18.79 -15.22 21.07
CA ASN A 26 -18.90 -16.66 21.36
C ASN A 26 -20.04 -17.06 22.33
N GLY A 27 -21.19 -16.39 22.24
CA GLY A 27 -22.35 -16.64 23.11
C GLY A 27 -22.36 -15.86 24.43
N ALA A 28 -21.25 -15.23 24.80
CA ALA A 28 -21.18 -14.27 25.90
C ALA A 28 -21.65 -12.88 25.47
N LYS A 29 -22.41 -12.20 26.33
CA LYS A 29 -22.73 -10.78 26.18
C LYS A 29 -21.82 -9.96 27.10
N ILE A 30 -20.97 -9.14 26.49
CA ILE A 30 -20.04 -8.24 27.15
C ILE A 30 -20.64 -6.83 27.13
N LYS A 31 -20.86 -6.24 28.31
CA LYS A 31 -21.34 -4.87 28.49
C LYS A 31 -20.25 -3.97 29.03
N PHE A 32 -20.12 -2.79 28.43
CA PHE A 32 -19.26 -1.71 28.88
C PHE A 32 -20.14 -0.61 29.50
N LEU A 33 -19.93 -0.36 30.78
CA LEU A 33 -20.71 0.54 31.62
C LEU A 33 -19.76 1.60 32.19
N SER A 34 -20.19 2.86 32.33
CA SER A 34 -19.38 3.92 32.95
C SER A 34 -20.22 4.83 33.84
N ALA A 35 -19.61 5.36 34.90
CA ALA A 35 -20.28 6.24 35.86
C ALA A 35 -20.52 7.66 35.32
N GLU A 36 -19.59 8.20 34.51
CA GLU A 36 -19.75 9.49 33.82
C GLU A 36 -19.10 9.46 32.43
N GLU A 37 -19.83 9.93 31.42
CA GLU A 37 -19.26 10.26 30.10
C GLU A 37 -19.17 11.78 29.93
N LYS A 38 -17.97 12.31 29.67
CA LYS A 38 -17.76 13.74 29.42
C LYS A 38 -16.67 13.97 28.38
N ASN A 39 -17.04 14.63 27.28
CA ASN A 39 -16.12 14.99 26.18
C ASN A 39 -15.33 13.79 25.59
N GLY A 40 -15.94 12.59 25.52
CA GLY A 40 -15.28 11.38 25.00
C GLY A 40 -14.28 10.71 25.97
N VAL A 41 -14.26 11.16 27.23
CA VAL A 41 -13.58 10.51 28.35
C VAL A 41 -14.63 9.87 29.25
N LEU A 42 -14.39 8.62 29.62
CA LEU A 42 -15.23 7.83 30.51
C LEU A 42 -14.54 7.73 31.87
N ASP A 43 -15.27 8.02 32.95
CA ASP A 43 -14.81 7.84 34.32
C ASP A 43 -15.37 6.53 34.89
N ASP A 44 -14.51 5.79 35.62
CA ASP A 44 -14.76 4.48 36.22
C ASP A 44 -15.50 3.51 35.30
N LEU A 45 -14.75 2.71 34.53
CA LEU A 45 -15.31 1.75 33.60
C LEU A 45 -15.62 0.42 34.31
N LEU A 46 -16.83 -0.09 34.14
CA LEU A 46 -17.26 -1.41 34.60
C LEU A 46 -17.52 -2.32 33.41
N LEU A 47 -16.82 -3.45 33.37
CA LEU A 47 -17.06 -4.54 32.43
C LEU A 47 -17.94 -5.59 33.09
N SER A 48 -19.04 -5.97 32.44
CA SER A 48 -19.89 -7.08 32.85
C SER A 48 -19.97 -8.11 31.73
N ILE A 49 -19.61 -9.36 32.02
CA ILE A 49 -19.66 -10.48 31.08
C ILE A 49 -20.74 -11.45 31.57
N ASP A 50 -21.84 -11.53 30.81
CA ASP A 50 -22.97 -12.45 31.04
C ASP A 50 -22.88 -13.60 30.03
N ASN A 51 -22.53 -14.79 30.50
CA ASN A 51 -22.38 -16.00 29.68
C ASN A 51 -23.70 -16.82 29.59
N GLY A 52 -24.82 -16.30 30.12
CA GLY A 52 -26.08 -17.05 30.23
C GLY A 52 -26.07 -18.22 31.22
N GLY A 53 -24.96 -18.40 31.96
CA GLY A 53 -24.79 -19.41 33.02
C GLY A 53 -24.90 -18.83 34.44
N GLU A 54 -24.48 -19.61 35.45
CA GLU A 54 -24.56 -19.17 36.85
C GLU A 54 -23.48 -18.17 37.28
N GLU A 55 -22.43 -17.95 36.48
CA GLU A 55 -21.31 -17.06 36.82
C GLU A 55 -21.28 -15.82 35.92
N ASN A 56 -21.44 -14.63 36.53
CA ASN A 56 -21.20 -13.35 35.87
C ASN A 56 -19.82 -12.83 36.29
N ILE A 57 -18.98 -12.48 35.31
CA ILE A 57 -17.68 -11.85 35.61
C ILE A 57 -17.87 -10.34 35.60
N LEU A 58 -17.45 -9.68 36.69
CA LEU A 58 -17.39 -8.23 36.79
C LEU A 58 -15.95 -7.77 37.01
N ILE A 59 -15.52 -6.78 36.22
CA ILE A 59 -14.21 -6.15 36.33
C ILE A 59 -14.44 -4.64 36.40
N LYS A 60 -14.08 -4.02 37.54
CA LYS A 60 -14.07 -2.56 37.69
C LYS A 60 -12.66 -2.05 37.36
N LEU A 61 -12.60 -1.02 36.51
CA LEU A 61 -11.38 -0.33 36.10
C LEU A 61 -11.50 1.13 36.55
N ASP A 62 -10.84 1.45 37.65
CA ASP A 62 -10.93 2.75 38.30
C ASP A 62 -10.08 3.79 37.55
N GLY A 63 -10.66 4.97 37.30
CA GLY A 63 -10.02 6.09 36.61
C GLY A 63 -10.50 6.34 35.18
N LYS A 64 -9.81 7.26 34.51
CA LYS A 64 -10.26 7.89 33.25
C LYS A 64 -9.68 7.19 32.03
N LEU A 65 -10.56 6.75 31.13
CA LEU A 65 -10.17 6.10 29.87
C LEU A 65 -10.78 6.86 28.68
N SER A 66 -10.03 7.02 27.59
CA SER A 66 -10.58 7.61 26.37
C SER A 66 -11.36 6.57 25.57
N MET A 67 -12.45 6.99 24.92
CA MET A 67 -13.25 6.10 24.06
C MET A 67 -12.41 5.47 22.93
N ASN A 68 -11.36 6.18 22.47
CA ASN A 68 -10.42 5.66 21.49
C ASN A 68 -9.59 4.47 22.01
N ASP A 69 -9.26 4.43 23.31
CA ASP A 69 -8.48 3.35 23.90
C ASP A 69 -9.35 2.11 24.17
N ILE A 70 -10.62 2.30 24.50
CA ILE A 70 -11.61 1.20 24.54
C ILE A 70 -11.75 0.56 23.15
N ASN A 71 -11.89 1.36 22.10
CA ASN A 71 -11.97 0.85 20.73
C ASN A 71 -10.71 0.06 20.32
N LYS A 72 -9.51 0.43 20.80
CA LYS A 72 -8.30 -0.38 20.59
C LYS A 72 -8.36 -1.72 21.33
N ILE A 73 -8.81 -1.73 22.58
CA ILE A 73 -8.92 -2.95 23.40
C ILE A 73 -9.89 -3.94 22.76
N ILE A 74 -11.08 -3.48 22.36
CA ILE A 74 -12.11 -4.34 21.75
C ILE A 74 -11.57 -4.98 20.46
N ASN A 75 -11.02 -4.17 19.55
CA ASN A 75 -10.48 -4.62 18.27
C ASN A 75 -9.22 -5.51 18.39
N SER A 76 -8.63 -5.66 19.59
CA SER A 76 -7.51 -6.57 19.83
C SER A 76 -7.93 -8.03 20.05
N THR A 77 -9.23 -8.31 20.17
CA THR A 77 -9.74 -9.63 20.61
C THR A 77 -10.21 -10.56 19.48
N GLU A 78 -10.26 -10.11 18.22
CA GLU A 78 -10.69 -10.92 17.06
C GLU A 78 -9.61 -11.85 16.45
N THR A 79 -8.47 -12.06 17.11
CA THR A 79 -7.44 -13.04 16.68
C THR A 79 -7.18 -14.11 17.74
N ASN A 80 -7.52 -15.36 17.41
CA ASN A 80 -7.65 -16.49 18.34
C ASN A 80 -7.76 -17.80 17.49
N ILE A 81 -7.36 -19.04 17.85
CA ILE A 81 -6.80 -19.71 19.05
C ILE A 81 -5.76 -20.75 18.54
N ASN A 82 -4.66 -21.06 19.28
CA ASN A 82 -4.20 -22.46 19.52
C ASN A 82 -3.00 -22.59 20.53
N PRO A 83 -2.86 -23.71 21.28
CA PRO A 83 -2.50 -23.62 22.71
C PRO A 83 -1.38 -24.56 23.27
N VAL A 84 -0.71 -24.12 24.36
CA VAL A 84 -0.24 -24.93 25.54
C VAL A 84 0.95 -25.94 25.28
N THR A 85 1.97 -26.22 26.13
CA THR A 85 2.19 -26.22 27.61
C THR A 85 3.69 -26.05 28.02
N ASN A 86 3.94 -25.49 29.22
CA ASN A 86 5.03 -25.69 30.23
C ASN A 86 6.38 -26.44 29.91
N SER A 87 7.54 -25.82 30.22
CA SER A 87 8.26 -25.98 31.52
C SER A 87 9.76 -25.54 31.52
N ARG A 88 10.13 -24.67 32.48
CA ARG A 88 11.44 -24.39 33.14
C ARG A 88 12.79 -24.36 32.38
N ASN A 89 13.44 -23.19 32.47
CA ASN A 89 14.88 -22.89 32.64
C ASN A 89 15.93 -23.61 31.77
N ASN A 90 16.53 -22.90 30.82
CA ASN A 90 17.96 -22.53 30.95
C ASN A 90 18.36 -21.31 30.10
N THR A 91 19.47 -20.68 30.46
CA THR A 91 20.07 -19.50 29.80
C THR A 91 20.63 -19.82 28.41
N ILE A 92 20.40 -18.98 27.40
CA ILE A 92 21.33 -18.52 26.33
C ILE A 92 20.57 -17.80 25.19
N SER A 93 21.22 -16.77 24.63
CA SER A 93 20.96 -16.01 23.39
C SER A 93 19.66 -15.18 23.24
N GLU A 94 19.85 -13.92 22.86
CA GLU A 94 18.81 -12.94 22.53
C GLU A 94 18.06 -13.30 21.24
N ASN A 95 17.08 -14.20 21.32
CA ASN A 95 16.17 -14.42 20.22
C ASN A 95 15.11 -13.31 20.21
N THR A 96 15.43 -12.16 19.61
CA THR A 96 14.46 -11.06 19.39
C THR A 96 13.42 -11.47 18.36
N SER A 97 12.44 -12.25 18.85
CA SER A 97 11.11 -12.43 18.27
C SER A 97 10.56 -11.06 17.93
N SER A 98 10.67 -10.67 16.66
CA SER A 98 10.08 -9.44 16.15
C SER A 98 8.58 -9.66 16.06
N TYR A 99 7.89 -9.29 17.14
CA TYR A 99 6.45 -9.08 17.12
C TYR A 99 6.16 -7.96 16.11
N LEU A 100 5.91 -8.37 14.86
CA LEU A 100 5.47 -7.49 13.78
C LEU A 100 4.05 -7.05 14.12
N ASN A 101 3.94 -5.89 14.75
CA ASN A 101 2.67 -5.35 15.18
C ASN A 101 2.02 -4.57 14.03
N GLY A 102 0.73 -4.80 13.83
CA GLY A 102 -0.08 -4.08 12.85
C GLY A 102 -0.84 -2.94 13.50
N GLU A 103 -0.61 -1.71 13.05
CA GLU A 103 -1.34 -0.51 13.47
C GLU A 103 -2.23 0.01 12.33
N ASN A 104 -3.54 0.06 12.56
CA ASN A 104 -4.47 0.73 11.67
C ASN A 104 -4.34 2.25 11.84
N ARG A 105 -4.19 2.98 10.74
CA ARG A 105 -4.01 4.43 10.70
C ARG A 105 -5.29 5.09 10.20
N ASN A 106 -5.85 5.98 11.00
CA ASN A 106 -6.96 6.81 10.56
C ASN A 106 -6.42 7.95 9.67
N VAL A 107 -6.80 7.94 8.40
CA VAL A 107 -6.41 8.94 7.40
C VAL A 107 -7.64 9.40 6.61
N GLY A 108 -7.59 10.61 6.05
CA GLY A 108 -8.62 11.09 5.15
C GLY A 108 -8.67 10.31 3.82
N GLU A 109 -9.64 10.63 2.98
CA GLU A 109 -9.72 10.06 1.63
C GLU A 109 -8.57 10.54 0.72
N PHE A 110 -8.13 9.67 -0.17
CA PHE A 110 -7.09 9.95 -1.16
C PHE A 110 -7.38 9.20 -2.46
N SER A 111 -6.95 9.79 -3.58
CA SER A 111 -6.89 9.12 -4.88
C SER A 111 -5.46 8.93 -5.39
N GLY A 112 -4.46 9.41 -4.64
CA GLY A 112 -3.05 9.16 -4.92
C GLY A 112 -2.27 8.62 -3.73
N ILE A 113 -1.14 7.94 -4.02
CA ILE A 113 -0.18 7.44 -3.04
C ILE A 113 1.21 7.95 -3.40
N GLN A 114 1.95 8.45 -2.41
CA GLN A 114 3.39 8.71 -2.49
C GLN A 114 4.10 7.86 -1.43
N VAL A 115 4.82 6.83 -1.86
CA VAL A 115 5.59 5.92 -0.99
C VAL A 115 7.09 6.16 -1.14
N SER A 116 7.83 6.26 -0.04
CA SER A 116 9.27 6.46 -0.07
C SER A 116 10.03 5.82 1.10
N THR A 117 11.36 5.85 1.03
CA THR A 117 12.28 5.47 2.12
C THR A 117 12.19 4.00 2.51
N GLY A 118 12.28 3.10 1.50
CA GLY A 118 12.35 1.65 1.72
C GLY A 118 11.05 0.98 2.21
N VAL A 119 9.92 1.68 2.20
CA VAL A 119 8.61 1.11 2.55
C VAL A 119 8.14 0.15 1.44
N ASN A 120 7.66 -1.04 1.83
CA ASN A 120 6.90 -1.92 0.95
C ASN A 120 5.39 -1.63 1.12
N LEU A 121 4.75 -1.10 0.09
CA LEU A 121 3.32 -0.79 0.08
C LEU A 121 2.56 -1.77 -0.80
N VAL A 122 1.55 -2.40 -0.20
CA VAL A 122 0.62 -3.33 -0.86
C VAL A 122 -0.71 -2.62 -1.03
N TYR A 123 -1.13 -2.39 -2.27
CA TYR A 123 -2.35 -1.67 -2.62
C TYR A 123 -3.44 -2.61 -3.18
N LYS A 124 -4.68 -2.39 -2.77
CA LYS A 124 -5.88 -3.02 -3.34
C LYS A 124 -6.97 -1.95 -3.53
N GLN A 125 -7.56 -1.89 -4.71
CA GLN A 125 -8.68 -0.98 -4.95
C GLN A 125 -9.96 -1.59 -4.39
N GLU A 126 -10.47 -1.03 -3.29
CA GLU A 126 -11.70 -1.47 -2.62
C GLU A 126 -12.28 -0.41 -1.69
N ASN A 127 -13.53 -0.59 -1.29
CA ASN A 127 -14.19 0.18 -0.24
C ASN A 127 -14.14 -0.62 1.07
N PRO A 128 -13.95 0.00 2.25
CA PRO A 128 -13.64 1.42 2.47
C PRO A 128 -12.13 1.72 2.32
N THR A 129 -11.78 3.01 2.36
CA THR A 129 -10.39 3.45 2.55
C THR A 129 -9.83 2.91 3.86
N SER A 130 -8.65 2.30 3.82
CA SER A 130 -7.96 1.75 4.99
C SER A 130 -6.45 1.80 4.82
N VAL A 131 -5.73 2.04 5.92
CA VAL A 131 -4.26 2.00 5.96
C VAL A 131 -3.83 1.21 7.18
N LYS A 132 -3.08 0.13 6.99
CA LYS A 132 -2.53 -0.71 8.05
C LYS A 132 -1.01 -0.82 7.91
N VAL A 133 -0.29 -0.27 8.88
CA VAL A 133 1.18 -0.32 8.94
C VAL A 133 1.60 -1.54 9.75
N ILE A 134 2.53 -2.35 9.24
CA ILE A 134 3.09 -3.55 9.88
C ILE A 134 4.61 -3.39 9.96
N ALA A 135 5.15 -3.31 11.17
CA ALA A 135 6.58 -3.14 11.44
C ALA A 135 6.93 -3.61 12.86
N ASP A 136 8.22 -3.46 13.24
CA ASP A 136 8.66 -3.61 14.62
C ASP A 136 7.88 -2.63 15.54
N ALA A 137 7.31 -3.13 16.63
CA ALA A 137 6.36 -2.39 17.48
C ALA A 137 6.90 -1.05 18.01
N ASP A 138 8.17 -1.01 18.41
CA ASP A 138 8.89 0.18 18.90
C ASP A 138 9.15 1.24 17.82
N LYS A 139 9.03 0.86 16.54
CA LYS A 139 9.38 1.69 15.38
C LYS A 139 8.18 2.13 14.54
N LEU A 140 6.96 1.67 14.87
CA LEU A 140 5.73 2.13 14.22
C LEU A 140 5.61 3.66 14.23
N GLN A 141 6.07 4.32 15.29
CA GLN A 141 6.08 5.79 15.44
C GLN A 141 6.97 6.55 14.41
N TYR A 142 7.86 5.86 13.70
CA TYR A 142 8.72 6.45 12.67
C TYR A 142 8.15 6.31 11.25
N ILE A 143 7.10 5.50 11.08
CA ILE A 143 6.43 5.34 9.78
C ILE A 143 5.29 6.36 9.73
N ILE A 144 5.52 7.43 8.97
CA ILE A 144 4.55 8.50 8.77
C ILE A 144 3.54 8.07 7.72
N THR A 145 2.26 8.25 8.05
CA THR A 145 1.12 8.10 7.14
C THR A 145 0.26 9.35 7.27
N LYS A 146 0.17 10.16 6.21
CA LYS A 146 -0.63 11.40 6.21
C LYS A 146 -1.17 11.70 4.83
N VAL A 147 -2.36 12.29 4.74
CA VAL A 147 -2.95 12.73 3.47
C VAL A 147 -2.75 14.22 3.32
N GLU A 148 -2.16 14.65 2.21
CA GLU A 148 -1.97 16.05 1.85
C GLU A 148 -2.38 16.24 0.39
N GLY A 149 -3.38 17.09 0.13
CA GLY A 149 -3.87 17.37 -1.23
C GLY A 149 -4.45 16.15 -1.96
N GLY A 150 -5.11 15.23 -1.25
CA GLY A 150 -5.65 14.00 -1.83
C GLY A 150 -4.62 12.89 -2.09
N ILE A 151 -3.37 13.08 -1.65
CA ILE A 151 -2.29 12.09 -1.78
C ILE A 151 -1.90 11.56 -0.39
N LEU A 152 -2.00 10.25 -0.19
CA LEU A 152 -1.45 9.55 0.97
C LEU A 152 0.07 9.46 0.86
N LYS A 153 0.79 10.18 1.72
CA LYS A 153 2.24 10.12 1.88
C LYS A 153 2.60 9.07 2.92
N VAL A 154 3.41 8.09 2.52
CA VAL A 154 3.89 6.97 3.35
C VAL A 154 5.42 6.93 3.30
N TYR A 155 6.07 7.24 4.42
CA TYR A 155 7.54 7.30 4.48
C TYR A 155 8.08 7.08 5.88
N VAL A 156 9.35 6.71 5.97
CA VAL A 156 10.08 6.69 7.26
C VAL A 156 10.65 8.08 7.55
N ASP A 157 10.30 8.62 8.72
CA ASP A 157 10.96 9.77 9.34
C ASP A 157 11.82 9.27 10.50
N ASN A 158 13.12 9.57 10.48
CA ASN A 158 14.04 9.13 11.53
C ASN A 158 13.95 9.98 12.81
N LYS A 159 13.29 11.15 12.78
CA LYS A 159 13.17 12.10 13.91
C LYS A 159 14.52 12.41 14.60
N GLY A 160 15.61 12.41 13.82
CA GLY A 160 16.98 12.63 14.32
C GLY A 160 17.70 11.38 14.86
N GLN A 161 17.05 10.22 14.94
CA GLN A 161 17.68 8.97 15.37
C GLN A 161 18.66 8.45 14.30
N LYS A 162 19.93 8.31 14.68
CA LYS A 162 20.96 7.68 13.84
C LYS A 162 20.80 6.15 13.85
N ASN A 163 21.15 5.51 12.73
CA ASN A 163 21.14 4.05 12.55
C ASN A 163 19.76 3.37 12.75
N LEU A 164 18.65 4.09 12.52
CA LEU A 164 17.32 3.49 12.50
C LEU A 164 17.23 2.43 11.38
N LYS A 165 17.15 1.16 11.78
CA LYS A 165 17.00 0.00 10.88
C LYS A 165 15.73 -0.76 11.22
N PHE A 166 14.97 -1.10 10.20
CA PHE A 166 13.78 -1.96 10.28
C PHE A 166 14.14 -3.35 9.77
N LYS A 167 13.60 -4.41 10.39
CA LYS A 167 13.69 -5.76 9.81
C LYS A 167 12.79 -5.87 8.57
N ASN A 168 11.56 -5.38 8.69
CA ASN A 168 10.58 -5.25 7.60
C ASN A 168 9.72 -4.00 7.82
N ILE A 169 9.25 -3.39 6.73
CA ILE A 169 8.21 -2.36 6.75
C ILE A 169 7.19 -2.71 5.67
N SER A 170 5.98 -3.08 6.06
CA SER A 170 4.87 -3.33 5.13
C SER A 170 3.72 -2.38 5.44
N VAL A 171 3.11 -1.77 4.43
CA VAL A 171 1.92 -0.93 4.58
C VAL A 171 0.86 -1.42 3.62
N ASN A 172 -0.23 -1.96 4.16
CA ASN A 172 -1.37 -2.40 3.37
C ASN A 172 -2.34 -1.22 3.25
N VAL A 173 -2.76 -0.91 2.03
CA VAL A 173 -3.60 0.24 1.72
C VAL A 173 -4.77 -0.18 0.83
N SER A 174 -5.98 0.22 1.21
CA SER A 174 -7.15 0.22 0.35
C SER A 174 -7.67 1.63 0.12
N SER A 175 -8.22 1.86 -1.07
CA SER A 175 -9.00 3.06 -1.40
C SER A 175 -9.93 2.77 -2.59
N PRO A 176 -11.00 3.56 -2.80
CA PRO A 176 -11.90 3.36 -3.94
C PRO A 176 -11.27 3.79 -5.28
N ARG A 177 -10.25 4.66 -5.25
CA ARG A 177 -9.64 5.35 -6.40
C ARG A 177 -8.12 5.38 -6.29
N MET A 178 -7.41 5.30 -7.41
CA MET A 178 -5.94 5.37 -7.49
C MET A 178 -5.44 5.95 -8.82
N ASP A 179 -5.58 7.26 -8.99
CA ASP A 179 -5.17 7.99 -10.21
C ASP A 179 -3.68 8.37 -10.24
N ASN A 180 -2.95 8.32 -9.11
CA ASN A 180 -1.59 8.83 -9.00
C ASN A 180 -0.73 7.99 -8.04
N ILE A 181 0.31 7.34 -8.57
CA ILE A 181 1.24 6.48 -7.83
C ILE A 181 2.63 7.08 -7.95
N LYS A 182 3.23 7.48 -6.83
CA LYS A 182 4.60 7.95 -6.73
C LYS A 182 5.42 7.04 -5.83
N ALA A 183 6.55 6.52 -6.33
CA ALA A 183 7.44 5.66 -5.57
C ALA A 183 8.88 6.19 -5.65
N SER A 184 9.54 6.40 -4.51
CA SER A 184 10.94 6.87 -4.49
C SER A 184 11.81 6.21 -3.44
N SER A 185 13.12 6.42 -3.54
CA SER A 185 14.09 6.11 -2.47
C SER A 185 14.00 4.66 -1.97
N GLY A 186 14.08 3.71 -2.92
CA GLY A 186 14.04 2.27 -2.66
C GLY A 186 12.69 1.70 -2.18
N ALA A 187 11.59 2.48 -2.22
CA ALA A 187 10.27 1.96 -1.90
C ALA A 187 9.76 0.97 -2.97
N LEU A 188 8.88 0.05 -2.55
CA LEU A 188 8.16 -0.88 -3.42
C LEU A 188 6.66 -0.56 -3.36
N PHE A 189 6.03 -0.36 -4.50
CA PHE A 189 4.57 -0.33 -4.66
C PHE A 189 4.11 -1.59 -5.38
N THR A 190 3.14 -2.31 -4.82
CA THR A 190 2.53 -3.50 -5.44
C THR A 190 1.01 -3.41 -5.39
N ALA A 191 0.35 -3.23 -6.55
CA ALA A 191 -1.09 -3.48 -6.65
C ALA A 191 -1.33 -5.00 -6.77
N ILE A 192 -2.14 -5.56 -5.87
CA ILE A 192 -2.43 -7.02 -5.83
C ILE A 192 -3.69 -7.43 -6.61
N SER A 193 -4.43 -6.46 -7.12
CA SER A 193 -5.56 -6.63 -8.03
C SER A 193 -5.45 -5.61 -9.18
N PRO A 194 -6.11 -5.84 -10.33
CA PRO A 194 -6.25 -4.81 -11.35
C PRO A 194 -6.84 -3.53 -10.75
N VAL A 195 -6.31 -2.38 -11.17
CA VAL A 195 -6.76 -1.05 -10.77
C VAL A 195 -7.47 -0.40 -11.95
N GLN A 196 -8.72 0.02 -11.75
CA GLN A 196 -9.58 0.62 -12.76
C GLN A 196 -9.68 2.13 -12.55
N GLU A 197 -9.30 2.90 -13.58
CA GLU A 197 -9.31 4.37 -13.52
C GLU A 197 -9.66 5.03 -14.86
N ASN A 198 -9.98 6.33 -14.80
CA ASN A 198 -10.18 7.14 -16.01
C ASN A 198 -8.86 7.62 -16.63
N ASN A 199 -7.91 8.02 -15.78
CA ASN A 199 -6.54 8.39 -16.13
C ASN A 199 -5.63 7.92 -14.98
N LEU A 200 -4.37 7.61 -15.29
CA LEU A 200 -3.39 7.13 -14.32
C LEU A 200 -2.04 7.79 -14.55
N SER A 201 -1.37 8.18 -13.47
CA SER A 201 0.04 8.61 -13.48
C SER A 201 0.86 7.73 -12.53
N ILE A 202 1.91 7.09 -13.06
CA ILE A 202 2.93 6.36 -12.29
C ILE A 202 4.25 7.11 -12.44
N ASP A 203 4.89 7.46 -11.32
CA ASP A 203 6.17 8.17 -11.25
C ASP A 203 7.08 7.41 -10.29
N ALA A 204 8.15 6.80 -10.81
CA ALA A 204 9.14 6.06 -10.04
C ALA A 204 10.52 6.69 -10.17
N SER A 205 11.17 6.97 -9.03
CA SER A 205 12.53 7.52 -8.98
C SER A 205 13.43 6.83 -7.94
N SER A 206 14.74 7.03 -8.05
CA SER A 206 15.74 6.69 -7.03
C SER A 206 15.65 5.25 -6.50
N GLY A 207 15.79 4.27 -7.39
CA GLY A 207 15.81 2.84 -7.05
C GLY A 207 14.47 2.24 -6.59
N ALA A 208 13.36 2.98 -6.72
CA ALA A 208 12.03 2.45 -6.40
C ALA A 208 11.55 1.36 -7.39
N MET A 209 10.59 0.57 -6.93
CA MET A 209 9.95 -0.50 -7.69
C MET A 209 8.44 -0.33 -7.73
N VAL A 210 7.83 -0.55 -8.90
CA VAL A 210 6.36 -0.52 -9.07
C VAL A 210 5.89 -1.76 -9.81
N LYS A 211 4.85 -2.41 -9.28
CA LYS A 211 4.22 -3.61 -9.84
C LYS A 211 2.70 -3.52 -9.79
N GLY A 212 2.01 -3.98 -10.83
CA GLY A 212 0.54 -4.00 -10.86
C GLY A 212 -0.05 -4.21 -12.25
N MET A 213 -1.37 -4.35 -12.30
CA MET A 213 -2.17 -4.33 -13.53
C MET A 213 -3.13 -3.14 -13.48
N PHE A 214 -3.29 -2.43 -14.60
CA PHE A 214 -4.01 -1.16 -14.67
C PHE A 214 -4.91 -1.10 -15.91
N ASP A 215 -6.21 -1.01 -15.70
CA ASP A 215 -7.22 -0.85 -16.75
C ASP A 215 -7.68 0.62 -16.78
N VAL A 216 -7.17 1.39 -17.73
CA VAL A 216 -7.25 2.86 -17.73
C VAL A 216 -8.06 3.35 -18.93
N SER A 217 -9.26 3.90 -18.67
CA SER A 217 -10.23 4.21 -19.72
C SER A 217 -9.77 5.25 -20.75
N ASN A 218 -8.79 6.10 -20.43
CA ASN A 218 -8.23 7.08 -21.37
C ASN A 218 -6.69 7.09 -21.40
N ASN A 219 -6.04 7.79 -20.47
CA ASN A 219 -4.61 8.08 -20.55
C ASN A 219 -3.84 7.47 -19.36
N ALA A 220 -2.84 6.64 -19.64
CA ALA A 220 -1.88 6.17 -18.66
C ALA A 220 -0.49 6.79 -18.93
N LYS A 221 0.10 7.42 -17.91
CA LYS A 221 1.44 8.01 -17.96
C LYS A 221 2.35 7.25 -17.00
N ILE A 222 3.52 6.82 -17.47
CA ILE A 222 4.55 6.13 -16.69
C ILE A 222 5.85 6.89 -16.84
N GLU A 223 6.45 7.31 -15.74
CA GLU A 223 7.76 7.96 -15.70
C GLU A 223 8.69 7.17 -14.79
N ALA A 224 9.86 6.82 -15.33
CA ALA A 224 10.88 6.02 -14.66
C ALA A 224 12.23 6.75 -14.72
N SER A 225 12.88 6.95 -13.57
CA SER A 225 14.17 7.62 -13.50
C SER A 225 15.10 7.03 -12.42
N SER A 226 16.41 7.18 -12.62
CA SER A 226 17.43 6.92 -11.60
C SER A 226 17.39 5.49 -11.03
N GLY A 227 17.61 4.49 -11.88
CA GLY A 227 17.82 3.10 -11.48
C GLY A 227 16.59 2.35 -10.95
N THR A 228 15.38 2.79 -11.31
CA THR A 228 14.11 2.14 -10.91
C THR A 228 13.80 0.87 -11.69
N SER A 229 12.90 0.04 -11.15
CA SER A 229 12.34 -1.10 -11.89
C SER A 229 10.81 -1.09 -11.87
N ILE A 230 10.19 -0.84 -13.03
CA ILE A 230 8.74 -0.87 -13.21
C ILE A 230 8.37 -2.16 -13.95
N LYS A 231 7.37 -2.90 -13.46
CA LYS A 231 6.81 -4.10 -14.12
C LYS A 231 5.28 -4.05 -14.07
N VAL A 232 4.65 -3.58 -15.15
CA VAL A 232 3.22 -3.26 -15.14
C VAL A 232 2.48 -3.77 -16.38
N GLY A 233 1.29 -4.33 -16.16
CA GLY A 233 0.30 -4.55 -17.22
C GLY A 233 -0.59 -3.31 -17.35
N VAL A 234 -0.80 -2.79 -18.56
CA VAL A 234 -1.61 -1.59 -18.81
C VAL A 234 -2.49 -1.78 -20.03
N ASN A 235 -3.80 -1.58 -19.86
CA ASN A 235 -4.76 -1.48 -20.95
C ASN A 235 -5.29 -0.05 -21.00
N ALA A 236 -5.09 0.69 -22.10
CA ALA A 236 -5.56 2.08 -22.19
C ALA A 236 -5.86 2.56 -23.62
N LYS A 237 -6.47 3.74 -23.78
CA LYS A 237 -6.53 4.38 -25.12
C LYS A 237 -5.17 4.92 -25.50
N ASN A 238 -4.56 5.70 -24.61
CA ASN A 238 -3.27 6.34 -24.81
C ASN A 238 -2.31 5.95 -23.67
N VAL A 239 -1.12 5.49 -24.01
CA VAL A 239 -0.04 5.22 -23.06
C VAL A 239 1.16 6.12 -23.36
N THR A 240 1.78 6.69 -22.34
CA THR A 240 3.05 7.44 -22.46
C THR A 240 4.03 6.88 -21.45
N VAL A 241 5.18 6.38 -21.92
CA VAL A 241 6.27 5.86 -21.09
C VAL A 241 7.51 6.72 -21.28
N LYS A 242 8.02 7.30 -20.20
CA LYS A 242 9.29 8.03 -20.17
C LYS A 242 10.29 7.29 -19.29
N GLY A 243 11.48 7.00 -19.83
CA GLY A 243 12.54 6.28 -19.12
C GLY A 243 13.86 7.04 -19.18
N SER A 244 14.55 7.20 -18.06
CA SER A 244 15.82 7.94 -18.01
C SER A 244 16.77 7.44 -16.92
N SER A 245 18.06 7.77 -17.05
CA SER A 245 19.10 7.54 -16.04
C SER A 245 19.12 6.09 -15.51
N GLY A 246 19.21 5.12 -16.44
CA GLY A 246 19.35 3.70 -16.11
C GLY A 246 18.12 3.01 -15.50
N SER A 247 16.91 3.56 -15.66
CA SER A 247 15.67 2.86 -15.28
C SER A 247 15.38 1.63 -16.17
N ASP A 248 14.90 0.53 -15.60
CA ASP A 248 14.37 -0.64 -16.33
C ASP A 248 12.83 -0.66 -16.24
N THR A 249 12.15 -0.55 -17.37
CA THR A 249 10.68 -0.65 -17.45
C THR A 249 10.30 -1.88 -18.26
N ASN A 250 9.41 -2.71 -17.74
CA ASN A 250 8.76 -3.80 -18.44
C ASN A 250 7.25 -3.54 -18.47
N ILE A 251 6.68 -3.43 -19.67
CA ILE A 251 5.26 -3.13 -19.89
C ILE A 251 4.63 -4.18 -20.81
N GLU A 252 3.42 -4.58 -20.47
CA GLU A 252 2.58 -5.52 -21.22
C GLU A 252 1.12 -5.03 -21.26
N GLY A 253 0.30 -5.59 -22.15
CA GLY A 253 -1.09 -5.16 -22.35
C GLY A 253 -1.31 -4.47 -23.70
N GLU A 254 -2.35 -3.65 -23.81
CA GLU A 254 -2.81 -3.10 -25.10
C GLU A 254 -3.13 -1.60 -25.05
N ALA A 255 -2.87 -0.89 -26.16
CA ALA A 255 -3.40 0.45 -26.36
C ALA A 255 -3.71 0.82 -27.81
N ARG A 256 -4.54 1.85 -28.01
CA ARG A 256 -4.74 2.44 -29.34
C ARG A 256 -3.53 3.29 -29.78
N SER A 257 -2.91 4.00 -28.85
CA SER A 257 -1.75 4.85 -29.16
C SER A 257 -0.75 4.85 -28.02
N ALA A 258 0.54 4.77 -28.35
CA ALA A 258 1.61 4.66 -27.38
C ALA A 258 2.80 5.54 -27.75
N ALA A 259 3.29 6.32 -26.80
CA ALA A 259 4.48 7.15 -26.94
C ALA A 259 5.56 6.69 -25.95
N PHE A 260 6.74 6.37 -26.46
CA PHE A 260 7.90 5.95 -25.67
C PHE A 260 9.04 6.95 -25.86
N ASP A 261 9.58 7.46 -24.76
CA ASP A 261 10.65 8.46 -24.72
C ASP A 261 11.72 7.97 -23.74
N ILE A 262 12.70 7.22 -24.25
CA ILE A 262 13.70 6.51 -23.45
C ILE A 262 15.09 7.10 -23.72
N SER A 263 15.78 7.52 -22.67
CA SER A 263 17.08 8.20 -22.77
C SER A 263 18.09 7.74 -21.71
N SER A 264 19.34 8.20 -21.85
CA SER A 264 20.37 8.15 -20.80
C SER A 264 20.57 6.76 -20.18
N GLY A 265 20.80 5.76 -21.05
CA GLY A 265 21.04 4.37 -20.67
C GLY A 265 19.84 3.62 -20.07
N ALA A 266 18.63 4.19 -20.09
CA ALA A 266 17.42 3.48 -19.67
C ALA A 266 17.02 2.36 -20.65
N VAL A 267 16.32 1.37 -20.12
CA VAL A 267 15.82 0.21 -20.86
C VAL A 267 14.30 0.13 -20.71
N CYS A 268 13.58 0.01 -21.83
CA CYS A 268 12.14 -0.24 -21.84
C CYS A 268 11.83 -1.47 -22.70
N LYS A 269 11.14 -2.44 -22.10
CA LYS A 269 10.71 -3.70 -22.71
C LYS A 269 9.19 -3.64 -22.88
N GLY A 270 8.76 -3.36 -24.11
CA GLY A 270 7.36 -3.25 -24.52
C GLY A 270 7.02 -4.19 -25.69
N GLU A 271 7.81 -5.24 -25.92
CA GLU A 271 7.54 -6.26 -26.94
C GLU A 271 6.29 -7.11 -26.68
N ASN A 272 5.82 -7.13 -25.43
CA ASN A 272 4.54 -7.73 -25.00
C ASN A 272 3.42 -6.67 -24.82
N PHE A 273 3.68 -5.43 -25.22
CA PHE A 273 2.71 -4.34 -25.19
C PHE A 273 2.32 -3.97 -26.62
N SER A 274 1.08 -4.27 -27.00
CA SER A 274 0.57 -4.11 -28.37
C SER A 274 -0.10 -2.75 -28.54
N ALA A 275 0.27 -1.98 -29.57
CA ALA A 275 -0.48 -0.79 -29.92
C ALA A 275 -0.67 -0.56 -31.43
N ASP A 276 -1.80 0.07 -31.80
CA ASP A 276 -2.07 0.42 -33.20
C ASP A 276 -1.05 1.44 -33.73
N HIS A 277 -0.86 2.53 -32.99
CA HIS A 277 0.02 3.64 -33.36
C HIS A 277 1.10 3.84 -32.31
N VAL A 278 2.36 3.66 -32.69
CA VAL A 278 3.52 3.81 -31.79
C VAL A 278 4.42 4.96 -32.23
N GLU A 279 4.70 5.88 -31.33
CA GLU A 279 5.83 6.82 -31.41
C GLU A 279 6.93 6.35 -30.44
N ALA A 280 8.14 6.17 -30.95
CA ALA A 280 9.25 5.55 -30.23
C ALA A 280 10.52 6.39 -30.40
N GLU A 281 10.94 7.07 -29.33
CA GLU A 281 12.21 7.78 -29.24
C GLU A 281 13.18 7.06 -28.30
N SER A 282 14.40 6.82 -28.77
CA SER A 282 15.48 6.16 -28.03
C SER A 282 16.78 6.92 -28.24
N THR A 283 17.33 7.51 -27.17
CA THR A 283 18.53 8.37 -27.26
C THR A 283 19.57 8.08 -26.17
N SER A 284 20.79 8.57 -26.36
CA SER A 284 21.84 8.58 -25.32
C SER A 284 22.08 7.20 -24.68
N GLY A 285 22.30 6.19 -25.53
CA GLY A 285 22.57 4.80 -25.13
C GLY A 285 21.36 4.01 -24.61
N ALA A 286 20.13 4.52 -24.75
CA ALA A 286 18.92 3.80 -24.37
C ALA A 286 18.63 2.56 -25.24
N SER A 287 17.82 1.64 -24.71
CA SER A 287 17.31 0.48 -25.44
C SER A 287 15.81 0.31 -25.23
N LEU A 288 15.04 0.38 -26.32
CA LEU A 288 13.59 0.25 -26.34
C LEU A 288 13.18 -0.97 -27.19
N SER A 289 12.26 -1.82 -26.70
CA SER A 289 11.47 -2.73 -27.53
C SER A 289 9.99 -2.37 -27.49
N VAL A 290 9.30 -2.46 -28.63
CA VAL A 290 7.86 -2.14 -28.81
C VAL A 290 7.17 -3.13 -29.74
N SER A 291 5.85 -3.23 -29.68
CA SER A 291 5.02 -3.91 -30.69
C SER A 291 4.02 -2.93 -31.31
N ALA A 292 3.96 -2.87 -32.65
CA ALA A 292 3.11 -1.93 -33.39
C ALA A 292 2.31 -2.64 -34.49
N SER A 293 0.99 -2.41 -34.54
CA SER A 293 0.09 -3.09 -35.49
C SER A 293 -0.18 -2.30 -36.78
N ARG A 294 -0.20 -0.95 -36.74
CA ARG A 294 -0.51 -0.09 -37.90
C ARG A 294 0.61 0.85 -38.27
N THR A 295 1.10 1.68 -37.35
CA THR A 295 2.12 2.69 -37.66
C THR A 295 3.20 2.77 -36.59
N LEU A 296 4.46 2.89 -37.00
CA LEU A 296 5.61 3.10 -36.13
C LEU A 296 6.39 4.34 -36.57
N LYS A 297 6.35 5.40 -35.76
CA LYS A 297 7.23 6.57 -35.88
C LYS A 297 8.44 6.38 -34.97
N ALA A 298 9.59 6.04 -35.53
CA ALA A 298 10.81 5.71 -34.78
C ALA A 298 11.87 6.81 -34.90
N LYS A 299 12.44 7.25 -33.79
CA LYS A 299 13.54 8.22 -33.73
C LYS A 299 14.67 7.69 -32.86
N ALA A 300 15.86 7.54 -33.42
CA ALA A 300 17.01 7.02 -32.68
C ALA A 300 18.32 7.78 -32.98
N SER A 301 19.02 8.19 -31.92
CA SER A 301 20.28 8.93 -32.00
C SER A 301 21.17 8.67 -30.78
N SER A 302 22.42 9.11 -30.84
CA SER A 302 23.36 9.08 -29.69
C SER A 302 23.48 7.69 -29.04
N GLY A 303 23.63 6.64 -29.86
CA GLY A 303 23.71 5.24 -29.43
C GLY A 303 22.38 4.58 -29.06
N GLY A 304 21.25 5.26 -29.23
CA GLY A 304 19.92 4.71 -28.94
C GLY A 304 19.52 3.55 -29.86
N LEU A 305 18.95 2.51 -29.26
CA LEU A 305 18.43 1.32 -29.94
C LEU A 305 16.91 1.26 -29.82
N ILE A 306 16.23 1.02 -30.94
CA ILE A 306 14.82 0.63 -31.03
C ILE A 306 14.73 -0.76 -31.66
N LYS A 307 14.02 -1.66 -31.00
CA LYS A 307 13.58 -2.94 -31.53
C LYS A 307 12.06 -2.92 -31.70
N TYR A 308 11.51 -3.45 -32.78
CA TYR A 308 10.07 -3.48 -33.00
C TYR A 308 9.54 -4.85 -33.44
N ARG A 309 8.35 -5.21 -32.98
CA ARG A 309 7.57 -6.36 -33.44
C ARG A 309 6.34 -5.88 -34.23
N GLY A 310 5.86 -6.72 -35.16
CA GLY A 310 4.69 -6.44 -36.00
C GLY A 310 5.07 -5.96 -37.40
N ASN A 311 4.05 -5.69 -38.23
CA ASN A 311 4.18 -5.22 -39.61
C ASN A 311 3.56 -3.82 -39.82
N PRO A 312 3.98 -2.79 -39.06
CA PRO A 312 3.45 -1.43 -39.22
C PRO A 312 4.00 -0.73 -40.47
N GLU A 313 3.33 0.33 -40.90
CA GLU A 313 3.92 1.38 -41.73
C GLU A 313 4.97 2.16 -40.91
N ILE A 314 6.22 2.20 -41.38
CA ILE A 314 7.35 2.75 -40.62
C ILE A 314 7.77 4.12 -41.17
N THR A 315 7.75 5.14 -40.31
CA THR A 315 8.43 6.43 -40.54
C THR A 315 9.61 6.50 -39.58
N ALA A 316 10.84 6.63 -40.08
CA ALA A 316 12.05 6.52 -39.24
C ALA A 316 13.05 7.67 -39.43
N ASP A 317 13.45 8.31 -38.33
CA ASP A 317 14.52 9.30 -38.24
C ASP A 317 15.68 8.71 -37.42
N ILE A 318 16.64 8.07 -38.09
CA ILE A 318 17.71 7.31 -37.46
C ILE A 318 19.06 7.96 -37.75
N SER A 319 19.61 8.65 -36.75
CA SER A 319 20.92 9.31 -36.82
C SER A 319 22.06 8.29 -36.71
N LYS A 320 22.34 7.61 -37.83
CA LYS A 320 23.42 6.60 -37.93
C LYS A 320 24.80 7.15 -37.54
N MET A 321 25.08 8.42 -37.86
CA MET A 321 26.35 9.08 -37.50
C MET A 321 26.55 9.19 -35.98
N SER A 322 25.47 9.27 -35.21
CA SER A 322 25.51 9.28 -33.75
C SER A 322 25.23 7.90 -33.13
N GLY A 323 25.20 6.82 -33.93
CA GLY A 323 25.01 5.45 -33.47
C GLY A 323 23.55 5.00 -33.26
N GLY A 324 22.57 5.78 -33.73
CA GLY A 324 21.16 5.38 -33.68
C GLY A 324 20.88 4.09 -34.47
N THR A 325 20.07 3.19 -33.92
CA THR A 325 19.75 1.88 -34.51
C THR A 325 18.27 1.53 -34.41
N LEU A 326 17.69 1.03 -35.51
CA LEU A 326 16.35 0.44 -35.58
C LEU A 326 16.45 -1.01 -36.11
N LYS A 327 15.81 -1.97 -35.45
CA LYS A 327 15.83 -3.41 -35.83
C LYS A 327 14.46 -4.08 -35.63
N PRO A 328 14.02 -4.98 -36.53
CA PRO A 328 12.89 -5.85 -36.25
C PRO A 328 13.23 -6.91 -35.18
N ILE A 329 12.20 -7.44 -34.53
CA ILE A 329 12.24 -8.61 -33.65
C ILE A 329 11.51 -9.73 -34.38
N ASN A 330 12.18 -10.87 -34.56
CA ASN A 330 11.60 -12.08 -35.15
C ASN A 330 10.60 -12.76 -34.19
#